data_AF-A0A7J9BB71-F1
#
_entry.id   AF-A0A7J9BB71-F1
#
_cell.length_a   1.000
_cell.length_b   1.000
_cell.length_c   1.000
_cell.angle_alpha   90.00
_cell.angle_beta   90.00
_cell.angle_gamma   90.00
#
_symmetry.space_group_name_H-M   'P 1'
#
loop_
_entity.id
_entity.type
_entity.pdbx_description
1 polymer ?
#
loop_
_entity_poly.entity_id
_entity_poly.type
_entity_poly.pdbx_seq_one_letter_code
_entity_poly.pdbx_strand_id
1 'polypeptide(L)' 'MAEEEHKETEIGTMAEEEHKICESKSGKFKGMCFLDANCDSICKAEPGSTGGHCHGIFRICYCTKPC' A
#
# COMPACT_ATOMS: atom_id res chain seq x y z
N MET A 1 -32.92 -25.88 16.99
CA MET A 1 -32.58 -26.47 15.67
C MET A 1 -33.56 -25.87 14.69
N ALA A 2 -33.04 -25.36 13.57
CA ALA A 2 -33.63 -24.39 12.64
C ALA A 2 -33.47 -22.93 13.09
N GLU A 3 -32.58 -22.22 12.39
CA GLU A 3 -32.96 -21.03 11.60
C GLU A 3 -32.26 -21.18 10.24
N GLU A 4 -33.05 -21.12 9.17
CA GLU A 4 -32.60 -20.92 7.79
C GLU A 4 -32.39 -19.41 7.54
N GLU A 5 -32.17 -19.05 6.28
CA GLU A 5 -32.13 -17.70 5.69
C GLU A 5 -30.72 -17.20 5.27
N HIS A 6 -30.35 -17.62 4.05
CA HIS A 6 -30.28 -16.72 2.89
C HIS A 6 -29.35 -15.50 2.99
N LYS A 7 -28.27 -15.49 2.19
CA LYS A 7 -28.13 -14.52 1.09
C LYS A 7 -26.97 -14.90 0.16
N GLU A 8 -27.33 -15.36 -1.02
CA GLU A 8 -26.56 -15.16 -2.25
C GLU A 8 -26.04 -13.72 -2.30
N THR A 9 -24.72 -13.55 -2.33
CA THR A 9 -24.12 -12.26 -2.66
C THR A 9 -23.44 -12.41 -4.00
N GLU A 10 -24.14 -11.85 -4.97
CA GLU A 10 -23.73 -11.59 -6.33
C GLU A 10 -22.28 -11.11 -6.37
N ILE A 11 -21.43 -11.82 -7.11
CA ILE A 11 -20.10 -11.32 -7.47
C ILE A 11 -20.28 -10.19 -8.47
N GLY A 12 -20.72 -9.03 -7.97
CA GLY A 12 -20.53 -7.77 -8.64
C GLY A 12 -19.03 -7.60 -8.79
N THR A 13 -18.53 -7.74 -10.01
CA THR A 13 -17.26 -7.13 -10.41
C THR A 13 -17.47 -5.63 -10.31
N MET A 14 -17.40 -5.11 -9.09
CA MET A 14 -17.06 -3.72 -8.86
C MET A 14 -15.72 -3.57 -9.56
N ALA A 15 -15.74 -2.87 -10.69
CA ALA A 15 -14.54 -2.30 -11.24
C ALA A 15 -13.93 -1.53 -10.08
N GLU A 16 -12.92 -2.14 -9.44
CA GLU A 16 -12.02 -1.42 -8.59
C GLU A 16 -11.56 -0.29 -9.50
N GLU A 17 -11.96 0.94 -9.17
CA GLU A 17 -11.30 2.09 -9.76
C GLU A 17 -9.85 1.86 -9.33
N GLU A 18 -9.04 1.32 -10.24
CA GLU A 18 -7.65 0.97 -10.01
C GLU A 18 -6.94 2.29 -9.72
N HIS A 19 -7.11 2.80 -8.51
CA HIS A 19 -6.65 4.10 -8.09
C HIS A 19 -5.14 4.00 -8.24
N LYS A 20 -4.60 4.78 -9.17
CA LYS A 20 -3.27 4.50 -9.71
C LYS A 20 -2.31 4.67 -8.56
N ILE A 21 -1.64 3.60 -8.15
CA ILE A 21 -0.65 3.72 -7.10
C ILE A 21 0.60 4.32 -7.72
N CYS A 22 0.96 5.54 -7.32
CA CYS A 22 2.25 6.12 -7.65
C CYS A 22 3.27 5.83 -6.57
N GLU A 23 4.51 5.66 -7.01
CA GLU A 23 5.66 5.56 -6.15
C GLU A 23 6.40 6.90 -6.10
N SER A 24 6.89 7.28 -4.93
CA SER A 24 7.66 8.51 -4.74
C SER A 24 8.77 8.25 -3.74
N LYS A 25 10.00 8.66 -4.06
CA LYS A 25 11.14 8.52 -3.16
C LYS A 25 10.85 9.25 -1.84
N SER A 26 11.02 8.56 -0.70
CA SER A 26 10.81 9.21 0.60
C SER A 26 11.87 10.29 0.84
N GLY A 27 11.42 11.49 1.21
CA GLY A 27 12.32 12.57 1.66
C GLY A 27 12.76 12.42 3.12
N LYS A 28 12.03 11.62 3.91
CA LYS A 28 12.31 11.37 5.32
C LYS A 28 13.31 10.23 5.51
N PHE A 29 13.30 9.24 4.62
CA PHE A 29 14.20 8.10 4.69
C PHE A 29 15.62 8.50 4.28
N LYS A 30 16.57 8.36 5.22
CA LYS A 30 17.99 8.64 4.99
C LYS A 30 18.80 7.36 5.07
N GLY A 31 19.63 7.13 4.05
CA GLY A 31 20.52 5.97 3.98
C GLY A 31 19.96 4.82 3.14
N MET A 32 20.56 3.64 3.30
CA MET A 32 20.19 2.43 2.59
C MET A 32 19.03 1.71 3.27
N CYS A 33 18.10 1.24 2.45
CA CYS A 33 16.87 0.58 2.82
C CYS A 33 17.10 -0.94 2.86
N PHE A 34 17.38 -1.46 4.05
CA PHE A 34 17.62 -2.89 4.23
C PHE A 34 16.33 -3.67 4.50
N LEU A 35 15.35 -3.02 5.12
CA LEU A 35 14.11 -3.65 5.56
C LEU A 35 12.90 -2.87 5.07
N ASP A 36 12.07 -3.54 4.29
CA ASP A 36 10.88 -2.98 3.68
C ASP A 36 9.90 -2.44 4.73
N ALA A 37 9.69 -3.19 5.80
CA ALA A 37 8.83 -2.80 6.92
C ALA A 37 9.24 -1.47 7.58
N ASN A 38 10.53 -1.14 7.57
CA ASN A 38 11.01 0.14 8.09
C ASN A 38 10.67 1.29 7.14
N CYS A 39 10.83 1.07 5.83
CA CYS A 39 10.40 2.02 4.81
C CYS A 39 8.89 2.24 4.85
N ASP A 40 8.11 1.16 4.90
CA ASP A 40 6.66 1.18 5.01
C ASP A 40 6.18 1.97 6.24
N SER A 41 6.76 1.72 7.41
CA SER A 41 6.42 2.43 8.65
C SER A 41 6.68 3.94 8.54
N ILE A 42 7.79 4.33 7.90
CA ILE A 42 8.14 5.75 7.68
C ILE A 42 7.17 6.38 6.67
N CYS A 43 6.87 5.68 5.58
CA CYS A 43 5.96 6.15 4.57
C CYS A 43 4.54 6.31 5.12
N LYS A 44 4.02 5.36 5.90
CA LYS A 44 2.70 5.49 6.54
C LYS A 44 2.60 6.65 7.52
N ALA A 45 3.73 7.09 8.09
CA ALA A 45 3.80 8.31 8.88
C ALA A 45 3.84 9.59 8.03
N GLU A 46 4.07 9.49 6.71
CA GLU A 46 3.97 10.60 5.77
C GLU A 46 2.52 10.81 5.32
N PRO A 47 2.06 12.07 5.22
CA PRO A 47 0.68 12.37 4.84
C PRO A 47 0.40 11.93 3.39
N GLY A 48 -0.73 11.25 3.20
CA GLY A 48 -1.21 10.83 1.88
C GLY A 48 -0.51 9.62 1.29
N SER A 49 0.38 8.96 2.03
CA SER A 49 0.98 7.70 1.61
C SER A 49 0.30 6.51 2.28
N THR A 50 0.19 5.41 1.54
CA THR A 50 -0.47 4.18 1.98
C THR A 50 0.52 3.10 2.39
N GLY A 51 1.79 3.26 2.04
CA GLY A 51 2.85 2.30 2.34
C GLY A 51 4.18 2.66 1.70
N GLY A 52 5.13 1.74 1.74
CA GLY A 52 6.42 1.92 1.06
C GLY A 52 7.30 0.69 1.06
N HIS A 53 8.27 0.67 0.15
CA HIS A 53 9.21 -0.44 -0.02
C HIS A 53 10.61 0.01 -0.45
N CYS A 54 11.58 -0.86 -0.22
CA CYS A 54 12.96 -0.69 -0.63
C CYS A 54 13.13 -1.10 -2.10
N HIS A 55 13.48 -0.15 -2.96
CA HIS A 55 13.66 -0.39 -4.40
C HIS A 55 15.08 -0.09 -4.89
N GLY A 56 15.51 -0.83 -5.90
CA GLY A 56 16.73 -0.58 -6.66
C GLY A 56 18.04 -1.07 -6.01
N ILE A 57 19.13 -0.91 -6.75
CA ILE A 57 20.47 -1.41 -6.38
C ILE A 57 21.03 -0.63 -5.19
N PHE A 58 20.74 0.67 -5.11
CA PHE A 58 21.12 1.54 -4.00
C PHE A 58 20.22 1.40 -2.77
N ARG A 59 19.25 0.47 -2.80
CA ARG A 59 18.31 0.23 -1.70
C ARG A 59 17.69 1.53 -1.23
N ILE A 60 16.93 2.21 -2.09
CA ILE A 60 16.29 3.49 -1.74
C ILE A 60 14.85 3.21 -1.33
N CYS A 61 14.36 3.88 -0.31
CA CYS A 61 12.97 3.78 0.12
C CYS A 61 12.04 4.60 -0.79
N TYR A 62 11.01 3.94 -1.33
CA TYR A 62 9.93 4.55 -2.10
C TYR A 62 8.61 4.38 -1.36
N CYS A 63 7.88 5.46 -1.19
CA CYS A 63 6.53 5.45 -0.63
C CYS A 63 5.51 5.30 -1.76
N THR A 64 4.51 4.44 -1.54
CA THR A 64 3.36 4.27 -2.40
C THR A 64 2.23 5.15 -1.92
N LYS A 65 1.55 5.81 -2.86
CA LYS A 65 0.40 6.67 -2.58
C LYS A 65 -0.59 6.65 -3.74
N PRO A 66 -1.89 6.79 -3.46
CA PRO A 66 -2.90 6.92 -4.50
C PRO A 66 -2.66 8.19 -5.34
N CYS A 67 -2.93 8.04 -6.63
CA CYS A 67 -3.02 9.03 -7.69
C CYS A 67 -4.32 8.79 -8.47
#